data_AF-A0AAD7I359-F1
#
_entry.id   AF-A0AAD7I359-F1
#
_cell.length_a   1.000
_cell.length_b   1.000
_cell.length_c   1.000
_cell.angle_alpha   90.00
_cell.angle_beta   90.00
_cell.angle_gamma   90.00
#
_symmetry.space_group_name_H-M   'P 1'
#
loop_
_entity.id
_entity.type
_entity.pdbx_description
1 polymer ?
#
loop_
_entity_poly.entity_id
_entity_poly.type
_entity_poly.pdbx_seq_one_letter_code
_entity_poly.pdbx_strand_id
1 'polypeptide(L)'
;RAQFMFDGVNFSRASMHLGNSLVLYYPSPSASTPIPGSIEQILSKGEKTSFVIRRQAPLPQGKEDPFARYFPHFPAQTYSSKMLDTTDMVEPHMILSHFARFEFSQDRAVVVNLSRS
;
A
#
# COMPACT_ATOMS: atom_id res chain seq x y z
N ARG A 1 14.10 -1.45 11.94
CA ARG A 1 15.03 -1.05 10.84
C ARG A 1 14.45 0.16 10.09
N ALA A 2 15.28 0.94 9.38
CA ALA A 2 14.80 2.06 8.56
C ALA A 2 14.41 1.62 7.13
N GLN A 3 15.18 0.69 6.56
CA GLN A 3 15.00 0.13 5.22
C GLN A 3 15.25 -1.38 5.26
N PHE A 4 14.74 -2.10 4.26
CA PHE A 4 14.95 -3.53 4.06
C PHE A 4 14.88 -3.87 2.58
N MET A 5 15.82 -4.68 2.08
CA MET A 5 15.82 -5.18 0.71
C MET A 5 15.34 -6.64 0.70
N PHE A 6 14.41 -6.96 -0.19
CA PHE A 6 13.88 -8.30 -0.39
C PHE A 6 13.68 -8.53 -1.89
N ASP A 7 14.25 -9.61 -2.43
CA ASP A 7 14.21 -9.95 -3.86
C ASP A 7 14.56 -8.77 -4.80
N GLY A 8 15.58 -8.00 -4.42
CA GLY A 8 16.05 -6.83 -5.18
C GLY A 8 15.15 -5.58 -5.08
N VAL A 9 14.08 -5.63 -4.27
CA VAL A 9 13.17 -4.52 -4.03
C VAL A 9 13.48 -3.87 -2.67
N ASN A 10 13.60 -2.55 -2.66
CA ASN A 10 13.84 -1.77 -1.44
C ASN A 10 12.54 -1.29 -0.82
N PHE A 11 12.34 -1.65 0.45
CA PHE A 11 11.25 -1.19 1.31
C PHE A 11 11.79 -0.24 2.37
N SER A 12 10.96 0.71 2.80
CA SER A 12 11.33 1.61 3.89
C SER A 12 10.12 1.98 4.72
N ARG A 13 10.35 2.41 5.97
CA ARG A 13 9.29 3.05 6.75
C ARG A 13 8.97 4.44 6.20
N ALA A 14 7.72 4.88 6.35
CA ALA A 14 7.21 6.15 5.82
C ALA A 14 8.02 7.37 6.27
N SER A 15 8.48 7.38 7.52
CA SER A 15 9.33 8.44 8.08
C SER A 15 10.73 8.52 7.48
N MET A 16 11.16 7.55 6.67
CA MET A 16 12.44 7.56 5.96
C MET A 16 12.26 7.91 4.48
N HIS A 17 11.37 7.19 3.78
CA HIS A 17 11.12 7.44 2.36
C HIS A 17 9.69 7.01 1.99
N LEU A 18 8.81 8.00 1.83
CA LEU A 18 7.38 7.77 1.57
C LEU A 18 7.15 6.87 0.35
N GLY A 19 7.85 7.09 -0.76
CA GLY A 19 7.65 6.28 -1.97
C GLY A 19 7.92 4.78 -1.79
N ASN A 20 8.85 4.42 -0.91
CA ASN A 20 9.22 3.02 -0.65
C ASN A 20 8.45 2.44 0.55
N SER A 21 7.54 3.21 1.14
CA SER A 21 6.63 2.73 2.18
C SER A 21 5.25 2.40 1.62
N LEU A 22 4.86 2.97 0.48
CA LEU A 22 3.55 2.76 -0.14
C LEU A 22 3.49 1.43 -0.88
N VAL A 23 2.72 0.49 -0.37
CA VAL A 23 2.66 -0.90 -0.86
C VAL A 23 1.24 -1.44 -0.98
N LEU A 24 0.98 -2.18 -2.06
CA LEU A 24 -0.18 -3.07 -2.18
C LEU A 24 0.20 -4.41 -1.55
N TYR A 25 -0.63 -4.91 -0.64
CA TYR A 25 -0.31 -6.11 0.13
C TYR A 25 -1.53 -6.94 0.47
N TYR A 26 -1.32 -8.23 0.74
CA TYR A 26 -2.35 -9.13 1.25
C TYR A 26 -2.37 -9.04 2.78
N PRO A 27 -3.48 -8.64 3.42
CA PRO A 27 -3.52 -8.44 4.88
C PRO A 27 -3.52 -9.75 5.69
N SER A 28 -3.78 -10.88 5.03
CA SER A 28 -3.65 -12.22 5.59
C SER A 28 -3.23 -13.21 4.51
N PRO A 29 -2.66 -14.39 4.86
CA PRO A 29 -2.29 -15.41 3.88
C PRO A 29 -3.48 -15.97 3.08
N SER A 30 -4.70 -15.82 3.61
CA SER A 30 -5.95 -16.24 2.96
C SER A 30 -6.62 -15.14 2.14
N ALA A 31 -6.11 -13.91 2.16
CA ALA A 31 -6.70 -12.81 1.42
C ALA A 31 -6.46 -12.98 -0.09
N SER A 32 -7.52 -12.88 -0.89
CA SER A 32 -7.44 -12.96 -2.36
C SER A 32 -7.20 -11.60 -3.02
N THR A 33 -7.46 -10.50 -2.31
CA THR A 33 -7.39 -9.13 -2.85
C THR A 33 -6.35 -8.32 -2.09
N PRO A 34 -5.37 -7.70 -2.78
CA PRO A 34 -4.41 -6.80 -2.16
C PRO A 34 -5.09 -5.47 -1.81
N ILE A 35 -4.63 -4.83 -0.73
CA ILE A 35 -5.08 -3.50 -0.31
C ILE A 35 -3.90 -2.53 -0.21
N PRO A 36 -4.11 -1.22 -0.39
CA PRO A 36 -3.06 -0.23 -0.22
C PRO A 36 -2.81 0.09 1.26
N GLY A 37 -1.53 0.26 1.59
CA GLY A 37 -1.11 0.77 2.88
C GLY A 37 0.27 1.41 2.85
N SER A 38 0.71 1.89 4.01
CA SER A 38 2.02 2.48 4.23
C SER A 38 2.78 1.71 5.31
N ILE A 39 4.02 1.31 5.01
CA ILE A 39 4.91 0.69 6.00
C ILE A 39 5.28 1.75 7.05
N GLU A 40 4.79 1.58 8.27
CA GLU A 40 5.12 2.48 9.38
C GLU A 40 6.35 1.98 10.15
N GLN A 41 6.53 0.66 10.22
CA GLN A 41 7.67 0.05 10.91
C GLN A 41 8.16 -1.21 10.18
N ILE A 42 9.47 -1.43 10.26
CA ILE A 42 10.12 -2.66 9.82
C ILE A 42 10.72 -3.33 11.05
N LEU A 43 10.17 -4.48 11.42
CA LEU A 43 10.58 -5.27 12.57
C LEU A 43 11.42 -6.45 12.09
N SER A 44 12.58 -6.66 12.72
CA SER A 44 13.44 -7.81 12.42
C SER A 44 13.76 -8.55 13.72
N LYS A 45 13.52 -9.86 13.75
CA LYS A 45 13.83 -10.74 14.88
C LYS A 45 14.56 -11.97 14.33
N GLY A 46 15.89 -11.98 14.47
CA GLY A 46 16.74 -12.96 13.81
C GLY A 46 16.66 -12.80 12.28
N GLU A 47 16.42 -13.89 11.58
CA GLU A 47 16.26 -13.91 10.12
C GLU A 47 14.86 -13.49 9.66
N LYS A 48 13.88 -13.45 10.57
CA LYS A 48 12.51 -13.05 10.23
C LYS A 48 12.37 -11.54 10.20
N THR A 49 11.79 -11.02 9.13
CA THR A 49 11.42 -9.62 8.99
C THR A 49 9.93 -9.51 8.71
N SER A 50 9.29 -8.53 9.35
CA SER A 50 7.87 -8.22 9.17
C SER A 50 7.69 -6.72 9.04
N PHE A 51 6.66 -6.32 8.31
CA PHE A 51 6.25 -4.93 8.15
C PHE A 51 4.99 -4.67 8.94
N VAL A 52 4.98 -3.58 9.70
CA VAL A 52 3.75 -3.03 10.28
C VAL A 52 3.22 -2.00 9.29
N ILE A 53 2.08 -2.31 8.68
CA ILE A 53 1.49 -1.51 7.61
C ILE A 53 0.21 -0.87 8.11
N ARG A 54 0.11 0.46 8.01
CA ARG A 54 -1.13 1.19 8.25
C ARG A 54 -1.98 1.18 6.99
N ARG A 55 -3.25 0.81 7.10
CA ARG A 55 -4.17 0.71 5.95
C ARG A 55 -4.54 2.08 5.38
N GLN A 56 -4.58 2.20 4.07
CA GLN A 56 -5.29 3.30 3.41
C GLN A 56 -6.79 3.12 3.64
N ALA A 57 -7.50 4.18 4.02
CA ALA A 57 -8.94 4.09 4.22
C ALA A 57 -9.67 3.90 2.88
N PRO A 58 -10.71 3.03 2.84
CA PRO A 58 -11.51 2.86 1.63
C PRO A 58 -12.21 4.17 1.26
N LEU A 59 -12.58 4.30 -0.01
CA LEU A 59 -13.44 5.38 -0.47
C LEU A 59 -14.78 5.31 0.32
N PRO A 60 -15.24 6.41 0.97
CA PRO A 60 -16.51 6.40 1.69
C PRO A 60 -17.68 5.98 0.81
N GLN A 61 -18.65 5.29 1.42
CA GLN A 61 -19.87 4.85 0.75
C GLN A 61 -20.59 6.04 0.08
N GLY A 62 -21.11 5.81 -1.13
CA GLY A 62 -21.80 6.84 -1.92
C GLY A 62 -20.86 7.75 -2.74
N LYS A 63 -19.54 7.58 -2.64
CA LYS A 63 -18.59 8.21 -3.57
C LYS A 63 -18.21 7.21 -4.67
N GLU A 64 -18.26 7.67 -5.91
CA GLU A 64 -17.81 6.90 -7.07
C GLU A 64 -16.32 7.11 -7.34
N ASP A 65 -15.70 6.08 -7.93
CA ASP A 65 -14.35 6.13 -8.46
C ASP A 65 -14.34 6.69 -9.89
N PRO A 66 -13.88 7.94 -10.11
CA PRO A 66 -13.86 8.51 -11.46
C PRO A 66 -12.90 7.78 -12.41
N PHE A 67 -11.91 7.04 -11.88
CA PHE A 67 -10.89 6.36 -12.69
C PHE A 67 -11.33 4.99 -13.22
N ALA A 68 -12.38 4.40 -12.65
CA ALA A 68 -12.91 3.10 -13.07
C ALA A 68 -13.26 3.05 -14.57
N ARG A 69 -13.68 4.18 -15.15
CA ARG A 69 -14.01 4.31 -16.58
C ARG A 69 -12.81 4.09 -17.52
N TYR A 70 -11.58 4.20 -17.03
CA TYR A 70 -10.36 4.07 -17.82
C TYR A 70 -9.75 2.66 -17.74
N PHE A 71 -10.37 1.76 -16.98
CA PHE A 71 -9.95 0.37 -16.93
C PHE A 71 -10.21 -0.31 -18.29
N PRO A 72 -9.27 -1.12 -18.83
CA PRO A 72 -8.02 -1.59 -18.22
C PRO A 72 -6.78 -0.72 -18.51
N HIS A 73 -6.90 0.32 -19.32
CA HIS A 73 -5.75 1.10 -19.82
C HIS A 73 -5.05 1.93 -18.74
N PHE A 74 -5.79 2.32 -17.69
CA PHE A 74 -5.25 3.05 -16.55
C PHE A 74 -5.75 2.40 -15.25
N PRO A 75 -4.95 1.50 -14.62
CA PRO A 75 -5.37 0.73 -13.44
C PRO A 75 -5.27 1.58 -12.16
N ALA A 76 -5.91 2.73 -12.19
CA ALA A 76 -5.99 3.66 -11.08
C ALA A 76 -7.29 3.43 -10.31
N GLN A 77 -7.20 3.49 -8.98
CA GLN A 77 -8.35 3.31 -8.11
C GLN A 77 -8.41 4.41 -7.06
N THR A 78 -9.62 4.90 -6.78
CA THR A 78 -9.83 5.94 -5.78
C THR A 78 -10.01 5.36 -4.38
N TYR A 79 -9.31 5.95 -3.43
CA TYR A 79 -9.40 5.70 -1.99
C TYR A 79 -9.68 7.00 -1.24
N SER A 80 -10.01 6.92 0.05
CA SER A 80 -9.94 8.09 0.92
C SER A 80 -8.49 8.57 1.01
N SER A 81 -8.24 9.87 1.15
CA SER A 81 -6.88 10.35 1.44
C SER A 81 -6.41 9.98 2.85
N LYS A 82 -7.32 9.62 3.76
CA LYS A 82 -6.99 9.29 5.15
C LYS A 82 -6.46 7.86 5.29
N MET A 83 -5.59 7.67 6.27
CA MET A 83 -5.18 6.33 6.73
C MET A 83 -6.10 5.87 7.86
N LEU A 84 -6.37 4.57 7.97
CA LEU A 84 -7.07 4.00 9.12
C LEU A 84 -6.12 3.85 10.30
N ASP A 85 -6.64 3.82 11.53
CA ASP A 85 -5.82 3.49 12.71
C ASP A 85 -5.48 1.99 12.80
N THR A 86 -6.13 1.17 11.98
CA THR A 86 -5.82 -0.25 11.83
C THR A 86 -4.47 -0.46 11.16
N THR A 87 -3.67 -1.32 11.76
CA THR A 87 -2.40 -1.80 11.21
C THR A 87 -2.40 -3.31 11.04
N ASP A 88 -1.77 -3.79 9.98
CA ASP A 88 -1.48 -5.20 9.77
C ASP A 88 0.00 -5.49 9.95
N MET A 89 0.33 -6.69 10.41
CA MET A 89 1.68 -7.21 10.39
C MET A 89 1.80 -8.25 9.30
N VAL A 90 2.64 -8.00 8.31
CA VAL A 90 2.81 -8.90 7.15
C VAL A 90 4.27 -9.19 6.87
N GLU A 91 4.53 -10.30 6.21
CA GLU A 91 5.87 -10.66 5.75
C GLU A 91 6.15 -10.08 4.36
N PRO A 92 7.43 -9.88 3.97
CA PRO A 92 7.78 -9.30 2.67
C PRO A 92 7.15 -9.99 1.46
N HIS A 93 7.00 -11.32 1.51
CA HIS A 93 6.40 -12.11 0.41
C HIS A 93 4.89 -11.85 0.23
N MET A 94 4.24 -11.18 1.18
CA MET A 94 2.82 -10.79 1.10
C MET A 94 2.63 -9.42 0.45
N ILE A 95 3.72 -8.74 0.09
CA ILE A 95 3.68 -7.49 -0.68
C ILE A 95 3.57 -7.84 -2.16
N LEU A 96 2.53 -7.33 -2.82
CA LEU A 96 2.36 -7.48 -4.26
C LEU A 96 3.28 -6.51 -5.01
N SER A 97 3.26 -5.23 -4.62
CA SER A 97 3.99 -4.18 -5.33
C SER A 97 4.03 -2.86 -4.55
N HIS A 98 4.84 -1.91 -5.02
CA HIS A 98 4.70 -0.51 -4.66
C HIS A 98 3.55 0.15 -5.43
N PHE A 99 2.99 1.22 -4.87
CA PHE A 99 2.04 2.08 -5.59
C PHE A 99 2.43 3.55 -5.55
N ALA A 100 1.97 4.30 -6.56
CA ALA A 100 1.96 5.76 -6.52
C ALA A 100 0.63 6.27 -5.97
N ARG A 101 0.67 7.37 -5.21
CA ARG A 101 -0.50 7.99 -4.59
C ARG A 101 -0.52 9.48 -4.85
N PHE A 102 -1.69 10.00 -5.20
CA PHE A 102 -1.90 11.43 -5.37
C PHE A 102 -3.23 11.87 -4.78
N GLU A 103 -3.21 12.89 -3.92
CA GLU A 103 -4.40 13.51 -3.35
C GLU A 103 -4.95 14.54 -4.35
N PHE A 104 -6.01 14.17 -5.08
CA PHE A 104 -6.54 15.00 -6.16
C PHE A 104 -7.76 15.83 -5.76
N SER A 105 -8.40 15.51 -4.63
CA SER A 105 -9.57 16.25 -4.12
C SER A 105 -9.75 16.02 -2.61
N GLN A 106 -10.62 16.83 -1.98
CA GLN A 106 -10.84 16.75 -0.54
C GLN A 106 -11.30 15.33 -0.13
N ASP A 107 -10.53 14.72 0.78
CA ASP A 107 -10.71 13.36 1.27
C ASP A 107 -10.62 12.26 0.19
N ARG A 108 -9.97 12.49 -0.96
CA ARG A 108 -9.74 11.44 -1.97
C ARG A 108 -8.30 11.41 -2.45
N ALA A 109 -7.77 10.19 -2.54
CA ALA A 109 -6.49 9.90 -3.17
C ALA A 109 -6.69 8.88 -4.28
N VAL A 110 -5.97 9.03 -5.38
CA VAL A 110 -5.84 7.99 -6.40
C VAL A 110 -4.62 7.15 -6.08
N VAL A 111 -4.76 5.83 -6.21
CA VAL A 111 -3.70 4.83 -6.06
C VAL A 111 -3.49 4.17 -7.40
N VAL A 112 -2.22 4.05 -7.83
CA VAL A 112 -1.83 3.39 -9.08
C VAL A 112 -0.79 2.33 -8.76
N ASN A 113 -1.10 1.08 -9.10
CA ASN A 113 -0.16 -0.03 -8.98
C ASN A 113 1.04 0.21 -9.92
N LEU A 114 2.27 0.09 -9.39
CA LEU A 114 3.51 0.26 -10.14
C LEU A 114 4.15 -1.06 -10.58
N SER A 115 3.51 -2.21 -10.34
CA SER A 115 3.97 -3.48 -10.91
C SER A 115 3.92 -3.40 -12.42
N ARG A 116 4.98 -3.85 -13.08
CA ARG A 116 4.96 -4.05 -14.53
C ARG A 116 3.97 -5.18 -14.82
N SER A 117 3.06 -4.93 -15.75
CA SER A 117 2.25 -6.00 -16.37
C SER A 117 3.13 -6.84 -17.28
#